data_AF-B9Z102-F1
#
_entry.id   AF-B9Z102-F1
#
_cell.length_a   1.000
_cell.length_b   1.000
_cell.length_c   1.000
_cell.angle_alpha   90.00
_cell.angle_beta   90.00
_cell.angle_gamma   90.00
#
_symmetry.space_group_name_H-M   'P 1'
#
loop_
_entity.id
_entity.type
_entity.pdbx_description
1 polymer ?
#
loop_
_entity_poly.entity_id
_entity_poly.type
_entity_poly.pdbx_seq_one_letter_code
_entity_poly.pdbx_strand_id
1 'polypeptide(L)'
;MAQLHPQECYLLEYLTSLEHFCNIRDAMIEAVKLGEQCLDDYMQQAPADLRRRHTSLQPDIVWGGRVLPNLRNSRDRLIKGCILRSHDDPQAFRGGVGLQGDYINKGIGEFDASWMPKQLGTAFWDALYKAIPLDSTTGATLSGSWQAGDLSWSLDFNKLNGVLEGVLGGADICLPEYIPLYELDPTVVIRPGDKVPECGIYLPNVDNVAAQFLHVGRGTLPGEAEIEVRQGLTKDEYGDWIDEQDVVPDTWTLIRRIPNRFIAVPPEGFYPKDKPSSGRVEAGQPCPQAGLWWTPAKPNARQRFAAGDVMPDYPDSRYGATIWYREAE
;
A
#
# COMPACT_ATOMS: atom_id res chain seq x y z
N MET A 1 -18.21 3.50 -13.11
CA MET A 1 -16.81 3.87 -13.45
C MET A 1 -16.05 4.10 -12.15
N ALA A 2 -14.73 3.84 -12.09
CA ALA A 2 -13.92 4.14 -10.91
C ALA A 2 -14.14 5.56 -10.38
N GLN A 3 -14.28 5.67 -9.05
CA GLN A 3 -14.44 6.95 -8.38
C GLN A 3 -13.08 7.52 -7.97
N LEU A 4 -12.88 8.82 -8.19
CA LEU A 4 -11.72 9.52 -7.65
C LEU A 4 -11.85 9.63 -6.12
N HIS A 5 -10.91 9.01 -5.41
CA HIS A 5 -10.81 9.07 -3.96
C HIS A 5 -9.61 9.93 -3.51
N PRO A 6 -9.83 11.06 -2.82
CA PRO A 6 -8.73 11.94 -2.39
C PRO A 6 -7.71 11.27 -1.46
N GLN A 7 -8.16 10.34 -0.60
CA GLN A 7 -7.28 9.58 0.28
C GLN A 7 -6.29 8.71 -0.51
N GLU A 8 -6.79 7.97 -1.52
CA GLU A 8 -5.94 7.14 -2.38
C GLU A 8 -4.90 7.99 -3.10
N CYS A 9 -5.32 9.13 -3.66
CA CYS A 9 -4.43 10.05 -4.34
C CYS A 9 -3.32 10.55 -3.40
N TYR A 10 -3.68 11.00 -2.20
CA TYR A 10 -2.71 11.48 -1.21
C TYR A 10 -1.71 10.39 -0.79
N LEU A 11 -2.18 9.16 -0.55
CA LEU A 11 -1.29 8.06 -0.16
C LEU A 11 -0.35 7.66 -1.29
N LEU A 12 -0.82 7.61 -2.55
CA LEU A 12 0.04 7.34 -3.70
C LEU A 12 1.12 8.42 -3.87
N GLU A 13 0.79 9.70 -3.64
CA GLU A 13 1.78 10.78 -3.64
C GLU A 13 2.79 10.63 -2.51
N TYR A 14 2.34 10.26 -1.30
CA TYR A 14 3.22 10.01 -0.17
C TYR A 14 4.18 8.86 -0.45
N LEU A 15 3.67 7.72 -0.91
CA LEU A 15 4.45 6.50 -1.20
C LEU A 15 5.45 6.69 -2.35
N THR A 16 5.26 7.71 -3.19
CA THR A 16 6.20 8.08 -4.27
C THR A 16 7.02 9.34 -3.97
N SER A 17 6.92 9.87 -2.75
CA SER A 17 7.63 11.07 -2.32
C SER A 17 9.12 10.79 -2.02
N LEU A 18 9.94 11.85 -2.10
CA LEU A 18 11.33 11.78 -1.64
C LEU A 18 11.42 11.44 -0.15
N GLU A 19 10.50 11.97 0.65
CA GLU A 19 10.45 11.72 2.10
C GLU A 19 10.29 10.23 2.41
N HIS A 20 9.32 9.58 1.78
CA HIS A 20 9.09 8.14 1.95
C HIS A 20 10.31 7.32 1.53
N PHE A 21 10.92 7.64 0.40
CA PHE A 21 12.16 6.98 -0.06
C PHE A 21 13.31 7.16 0.96
N CYS A 22 13.45 8.35 1.54
CA CYS A 22 14.45 8.62 2.57
C CYS A 22 14.17 7.84 3.86
N ASN A 23 12.90 7.69 4.25
CA ASN A 23 12.52 6.91 5.42
C ASN A 23 12.94 5.43 5.31
N ILE A 24 12.75 4.83 4.12
CA ILE A 24 13.21 3.45 3.85
C ILE A 24 14.74 3.40 3.93
N ARG A 25 15.42 4.33 3.25
CA ARG A 25 16.89 4.42 3.22
C ARG A 25 17.48 4.53 4.62
N ASP A 26 16.95 5.42 5.45
CA ASP A 26 17.51 5.72 6.77
C ASP A 26 17.33 4.53 7.72
N ALA A 27 16.17 3.85 7.65
CA ALA A 27 15.96 2.61 8.37
C ALA A 27 16.94 1.51 7.91
N MET A 28 17.22 1.40 6.61
CA MET A 28 18.20 0.44 6.08
C MET A 28 19.64 0.78 6.41
N ILE A 29 20.01 2.06 6.45
CA ILE A 29 21.34 2.49 6.91
C ILE A 29 21.55 2.05 8.36
N GLU A 30 20.57 2.28 9.22
CA GLU A 30 20.66 1.90 10.64
C GLU A 30 20.69 0.37 10.79
N ALA A 31 19.85 -0.37 10.06
CA ALA A 31 19.86 -1.82 10.08
C ALA A 31 21.22 -2.39 9.65
N VAL A 32 21.82 -1.90 8.56
CA VAL A 32 23.16 -2.37 8.13
C VAL A 32 24.21 -2.08 9.21
N LYS A 33 24.22 -0.85 9.75
CA LYS A 33 25.16 -0.44 10.80
C LYS A 33 25.05 -1.32 12.05
N LEU A 34 23.83 -1.57 12.53
CA LEU A 34 23.60 -2.40 13.72
C LEU A 34 23.95 -3.87 13.47
N GLY A 35 23.65 -4.39 12.27
CA GLY A 35 23.99 -5.76 11.88
C GLY A 35 25.50 -5.99 11.80
N GLU A 36 26.24 -5.01 11.27
CA GLU A 36 27.71 -5.01 11.25
C GLU A 36 28.27 -4.95 12.68
N GLN A 37 27.74 -4.07 13.52
CA GLN A 37 28.15 -3.96 14.91
C GLN A 37 27.90 -5.26 15.70
N CYS A 38 26.73 -5.89 15.53
CA CYS A 38 26.44 -7.20 16.11
C CYS A 38 27.52 -8.23 15.74
N LEU A 39 27.89 -8.28 14.46
CA LEU A 39 28.89 -9.24 13.97
C LEU A 39 30.27 -8.95 14.54
N ASP A 40 30.70 -7.70 14.55
CA ASP A 40 32.00 -7.29 15.09
C ASP A 40 32.10 -7.63 16.58
N ASP A 41 31.08 -7.31 17.38
CA ASP A 41 31.02 -7.60 18.81
C ASP A 41 31.06 -9.11 19.09
N TYR A 42 30.33 -9.90 18.31
CA TYR A 42 30.39 -11.37 18.40
C TYR A 42 31.78 -11.89 18.08
N MET A 43 32.41 -11.37 17.01
CA MET A 43 33.72 -11.84 16.57
C MET A 43 34.86 -11.48 17.52
N GLN A 44 34.75 -10.39 18.28
CA GLN A 44 35.69 -10.06 19.35
C GLN A 44 35.68 -11.09 20.50
N GLN A 45 34.55 -11.76 20.71
CA GLN A 45 34.34 -12.75 21.79
C GLN A 45 34.11 -14.16 21.23
N ALA A 46 34.54 -14.40 19.99
CA ALA A 46 34.25 -15.64 19.28
C ALA A 46 34.79 -16.86 20.05
N PRO A 47 33.99 -17.93 20.17
CA PRO A 47 34.42 -19.11 20.90
C PRO A 47 35.54 -19.83 20.13
N ALA A 48 36.51 -20.39 20.85
CA ALA A 48 37.70 -21.02 20.23
C ALA A 48 37.36 -22.19 19.29
N ASP A 49 36.19 -22.82 19.49
CA ASP A 49 35.69 -23.92 18.65
C ASP A 49 34.85 -23.46 17.45
N LEU A 50 34.66 -22.14 17.22
CA LEU A 50 33.77 -21.60 16.18
C LEU A 50 33.93 -22.28 14.81
N ARG A 51 35.19 -22.48 14.38
CA ARG A 51 35.51 -23.09 13.08
C ARG A 51 35.22 -24.59 12.99
N ARG A 52 35.02 -25.27 14.13
CA ARG A 52 34.60 -26.67 14.20
C ARG A 52 33.09 -26.83 14.19
N ARG A 53 32.33 -25.74 14.39
CA ARG A 53 30.88 -25.75 14.33
C ARG A 53 30.41 -25.85 12.88
N HIS A 54 29.19 -26.35 12.71
CA HIS A 54 28.53 -26.36 11.40
C HIS A 54 28.50 -24.94 10.82
N THR A 55 28.60 -24.80 9.49
CA THR A 55 28.69 -23.48 8.82
C THR A 55 27.51 -22.56 9.17
N SER A 56 26.31 -23.11 9.37
CA SER A 56 25.14 -22.33 9.80
C SER A 56 25.29 -21.66 11.17
N LEU A 57 26.23 -22.13 12.00
CA LEU A 57 26.56 -21.59 13.32
C LEU A 57 27.85 -20.75 13.30
N GLN A 58 28.31 -20.36 12.10
CA GLN A 58 29.46 -19.48 11.91
C GLN A 58 28.96 -18.14 11.34
N PRO A 59 28.62 -17.16 12.20
CA PRO A 59 28.00 -15.90 11.78
C PRO A 59 28.82 -15.12 10.77
N ASP A 60 30.13 -15.12 10.86
CA ASP A 60 31.00 -14.42 9.91
C ASP A 60 30.93 -15.00 8.50
N ILE A 61 30.76 -16.32 8.37
CA ILE A 61 30.60 -16.97 7.07
C ILE A 61 29.21 -16.72 6.49
N VAL A 62 28.17 -16.88 7.31
CA VAL A 62 26.78 -16.77 6.85
C VAL A 62 26.33 -15.30 6.78
N TRP A 63 26.35 -14.61 7.90
CA TRP A 63 25.94 -13.21 7.97
C TRP A 63 26.97 -12.28 7.36
N GLY A 64 28.25 -12.46 7.68
CA GLY A 64 29.33 -11.65 7.10
C GLY A 64 29.53 -11.88 5.60
N GLY A 65 29.36 -13.12 5.13
CA GLY A 65 29.58 -13.49 3.72
C GLY A 65 28.36 -13.40 2.81
N ARG A 66 27.13 -13.40 3.36
CA ARG A 66 25.90 -13.44 2.54
C ARG A 66 24.85 -12.42 2.97
N VAL A 67 24.45 -12.41 4.24
CA VAL A 67 23.33 -11.57 4.71
C VAL A 67 23.68 -10.08 4.69
N LEU A 68 24.76 -9.67 5.36
CA LEU A 68 25.18 -8.27 5.43
C LEU A 68 25.58 -7.71 4.04
N PRO A 69 26.28 -8.46 3.16
CA PRO A 69 26.48 -8.03 1.77
C PRO A 69 25.18 -7.76 1.02
N ASN A 70 24.15 -8.60 1.18
CA ASN A 70 22.85 -8.37 0.57
C ASN A 70 22.18 -7.12 1.14
N LEU A 71 22.19 -6.94 2.46
CA LEU A 71 21.65 -5.74 3.12
C LEU A 71 22.37 -4.45 2.68
N ARG A 72 23.70 -4.48 2.51
CA ARG A 72 24.49 -3.36 1.96
C ARG A 72 24.05 -3.02 0.54
N ASN A 73 23.92 -4.03 -0.33
CA ASN A 73 23.45 -3.82 -1.69
C ASN A 73 22.05 -3.18 -1.69
N SER A 74 21.14 -3.67 -0.83
CA SER A 74 19.82 -3.09 -0.65
C SER A 74 19.86 -1.62 -0.21
N ARG A 75 20.68 -1.30 0.80
CA ARG A 75 20.94 0.08 1.25
C ARG A 75 21.47 0.95 0.11
N ASP A 76 22.47 0.49 -0.65
CA ASP A 76 23.11 1.27 -1.70
C ASP A 76 22.12 1.56 -2.86
N ARG A 77 21.26 0.59 -3.19
CA ARG A 77 20.16 0.79 -4.15
C ARG A 77 19.18 1.86 -3.66
N LEU A 78 18.82 1.87 -2.37
CA LEU A 78 17.93 2.89 -1.78
C LEU A 78 18.56 4.28 -1.73
N ILE A 79 19.86 4.37 -1.42
CA ILE A 79 20.62 5.63 -1.51
C ILE A 79 20.54 6.18 -2.93
N LYS A 80 20.78 5.35 -3.94
CA LYS A 80 20.67 5.74 -5.35
C LYS A 80 19.24 6.20 -5.69
N GLY A 81 18.21 5.50 -5.20
CA GLY A 81 16.80 5.89 -5.37
C GLY A 81 16.50 7.27 -4.81
N CYS A 82 16.97 7.57 -3.59
CA CYS A 82 16.82 8.90 -2.98
C CYS A 82 17.50 10.00 -3.80
N ILE A 83 18.71 9.74 -4.32
CA ILE A 83 19.44 10.70 -5.14
C ILE A 83 18.68 11.01 -6.43
N LEU A 84 18.15 9.99 -7.12
CA LEU A 84 17.35 10.20 -8.32
C LEU A 84 16.06 10.96 -8.00
N ARG A 85 15.38 10.56 -6.93
CA ARG A 85 14.14 11.22 -6.50
C ARG A 85 14.38 12.67 -6.10
N SER A 86 15.54 13.03 -5.53
CA SER A 86 15.83 14.44 -5.18
C SER A 86 16.10 15.34 -6.38
N HIS A 87 16.21 14.78 -7.59
CA HIS A 87 16.37 15.52 -8.84
C HIS A 87 15.19 15.30 -9.79
N ASP A 88 14.07 14.76 -9.30
CA ASP A 88 12.88 14.43 -10.10
C ASP A 88 13.16 13.51 -11.31
N ASP A 89 14.20 12.66 -11.22
CA ASP A 89 14.54 11.72 -12.29
C ASP A 89 13.57 10.52 -12.28
N PRO A 90 12.82 10.26 -13.38
CA PRO A 90 11.87 9.14 -13.46
C PRO A 90 12.52 7.76 -13.35
N GLN A 91 13.84 7.65 -13.51
CA GLN A 91 14.57 6.41 -13.23
C GLN A 91 14.47 5.98 -11.77
N ALA A 92 14.12 6.87 -10.84
CA ALA A 92 13.84 6.52 -9.44
C ALA A 92 12.76 5.44 -9.29
N PHE A 93 11.87 5.32 -10.29
CA PHE A 93 10.75 4.40 -10.29
C PHE A 93 10.99 3.11 -11.10
N ARG A 94 12.17 2.94 -11.75
CA ARG A 94 12.45 1.82 -12.67
C ARG A 94 13.35 0.71 -12.10
N GLY A 95 13.07 -0.54 -12.47
CA GLY A 95 13.70 -1.85 -12.15
C GLY A 95 15.12 -1.91 -11.56
N GLY A 96 16.01 -1.03 -12.01
CA GLY A 96 17.43 -1.03 -11.67
C GLY A 96 17.83 -0.12 -10.50
N VAL A 97 16.89 0.60 -9.88
CA VAL A 97 17.18 1.58 -8.81
C VAL A 97 16.20 1.44 -7.64
N GLY A 98 16.71 1.60 -6.41
CA GLY A 98 15.95 1.25 -5.22
C GLY A 98 15.73 -0.26 -5.11
N LEU A 99 14.88 -0.66 -4.18
CA LEU A 99 14.47 -2.05 -3.99
C LEU A 99 13.16 -2.36 -4.71
N GLN A 100 12.29 -1.38 -4.89
CA GLN A 100 11.03 -1.56 -5.64
C GLN A 100 10.13 -2.65 -5.07
N GLY A 101 10.18 -2.89 -3.76
CA GLY A 101 9.51 -4.04 -3.16
C GLY A 101 10.20 -5.39 -3.43
N ASP A 102 11.46 -5.39 -3.89
CA ASP A 102 12.37 -6.53 -3.73
C ASP A 102 12.56 -6.75 -2.23
N TYR A 103 11.63 -7.47 -1.61
CA TYR A 103 11.53 -7.70 -0.18
C TYR A 103 12.91 -7.73 0.50
N ILE A 104 13.22 -6.68 1.26
CA ILE A 104 14.46 -6.51 2.05
C ILE A 104 14.81 -7.80 2.83
N ASN A 105 13.80 -8.54 3.27
CA ASN A 105 13.92 -9.75 4.06
C ASN A 105 14.33 -11.02 3.27
N LYS A 106 14.44 -10.96 1.93
CA LYS A 106 14.79 -12.12 1.10
C LYS A 106 16.16 -12.68 1.51
N GLY A 107 16.18 -13.93 1.97
CA GLY A 107 17.40 -14.61 2.38
C GLY A 107 17.98 -14.12 3.71
N ILE A 108 17.18 -13.56 4.62
CA ILE A 108 17.60 -13.27 6.00
C ILE A 108 17.00 -14.28 6.97
N GLY A 109 15.68 -14.49 6.91
CA GLY A 109 14.95 -15.39 7.82
C GLY A 109 15.35 -16.86 7.76
N GLU A 110 16.17 -17.25 6.78
CA GLU A 110 16.70 -18.60 6.61
C GLU A 110 17.95 -18.86 7.48
N PHE A 111 18.52 -17.81 8.09
CA PHE A 111 19.78 -17.87 8.82
C PHE A 111 19.59 -17.62 10.32
N ASP A 112 20.27 -18.42 11.14
CA ASP A 112 20.24 -18.24 12.59
C ASP A 112 20.79 -16.86 12.99
N ALA A 113 20.02 -16.14 13.81
CA ALA A 113 20.36 -14.83 14.35
C ALA A 113 20.56 -14.87 15.88
N SER A 114 20.52 -16.05 16.51
CA SER A 114 20.60 -16.20 17.97
C SER A 114 21.93 -15.73 18.57
N TRP A 115 22.96 -15.63 17.74
CA TRP A 115 24.29 -15.15 18.09
C TRP A 115 24.35 -13.63 18.33
N MET A 116 23.36 -12.87 17.85
CA MET A 116 23.34 -11.41 18.01
C MET A 116 23.19 -11.02 19.49
N PRO A 117 23.97 -10.04 19.99
CA PRO A 117 23.78 -9.51 21.34
C PRO A 117 22.36 -8.98 21.53
N LYS A 118 21.66 -9.40 22.58
CA LYS A 118 20.20 -9.16 22.73
C LYS A 118 19.76 -7.71 22.46
N GLN A 119 20.45 -6.73 23.05
CA GLN A 119 20.06 -5.31 22.90
C GLN A 119 20.30 -4.79 21.47
N LEU A 120 21.48 -5.06 20.89
CA LEU A 120 21.82 -4.65 19.53
C LEU A 120 20.99 -5.41 18.49
N GLY A 121 20.77 -6.70 18.70
CA GLY A 121 19.92 -7.55 17.87
C GLY A 121 18.48 -7.05 17.85
N THR A 122 17.90 -6.67 18.99
CA THR A 122 16.57 -6.03 19.02
C THR A 122 16.55 -4.75 18.19
N ALA A 123 17.51 -3.85 18.39
CA ALA A 123 17.58 -2.61 17.62
C ALA A 123 17.77 -2.85 16.11
N PHE A 124 18.56 -3.86 15.73
CA PHE A 124 18.75 -4.29 14.34
C PHE A 124 17.41 -4.72 13.72
N TRP A 125 16.67 -5.60 14.41
CA TRP A 125 15.39 -6.08 13.94
C TRP A 125 14.34 -4.97 13.90
N ASP A 126 14.32 -4.05 14.87
CA ASP A 126 13.43 -2.89 14.86
C ASP A 126 13.68 -2.00 13.63
N ALA A 127 14.95 -1.70 13.33
CA ALA A 127 15.33 -0.91 12.16
C ALA A 127 14.96 -1.64 10.84
N LEU A 128 15.22 -2.95 10.76
CA LEU A 128 14.91 -3.75 9.58
C LEU A 128 13.40 -3.90 9.36
N TYR A 129 12.63 -4.15 10.43
CA TYR A 129 11.17 -4.26 10.39
C TYR A 129 10.48 -2.92 10.19
N LYS A 130 11.16 -1.79 10.42
CA LYS A 130 10.71 -0.49 9.93
C LYS A 130 10.89 -0.36 8.42
N ALA A 131 12.00 -0.81 7.86
CA ALA A 131 12.30 -0.67 6.43
C ALA A 131 11.44 -1.59 5.54
N ILE A 132 11.25 -2.85 5.95
CA ILE A 132 10.51 -3.86 5.18
C ILE A 132 9.12 -3.42 4.72
N PRO A 133 8.22 -2.93 5.59
CA PRO A 133 6.87 -2.56 5.19
C PRO A 133 6.84 -1.27 4.38
N LEU A 134 7.77 -0.33 4.61
CA LEU A 134 7.89 0.87 3.80
C LEU A 134 8.33 0.53 2.36
N ASP A 135 9.24 -0.44 2.19
CA ASP A 135 9.65 -0.92 0.86
C ASP A 135 8.54 -1.73 0.17
N SER A 136 7.83 -2.60 0.90
CA SER A 136 6.75 -3.41 0.31
C SER A 136 5.61 -2.56 -0.24
N THR A 137 5.17 -1.54 0.50
CA THR A 137 4.14 -0.58 0.05
C THR A 137 4.59 0.28 -1.12
N THR A 138 5.89 0.62 -1.18
CA THR A 138 6.49 1.26 -2.35
C THR A 138 6.43 0.34 -3.56
N GLY A 139 6.80 -0.94 -3.41
CA GLY A 139 6.72 -1.92 -4.48
C GLY A 139 5.31 -2.10 -5.04
N ALA A 140 4.30 -2.21 -4.17
CA ALA A 140 2.90 -2.26 -4.57
C ALA A 140 2.48 -1.02 -5.38
N THR A 141 2.93 0.16 -4.95
CA THR A 141 2.67 1.43 -5.63
C THR A 141 3.33 1.51 -7.01
N LEU A 142 4.60 1.11 -7.12
CA LEU A 142 5.35 1.19 -8.37
C LEU A 142 4.93 0.12 -9.40
N SER A 143 4.48 -1.04 -8.93
CA SER A 143 3.93 -2.10 -9.78
C SER A 143 2.48 -1.86 -10.20
N GLY A 144 1.79 -0.92 -9.54
CA GLY A 144 0.37 -0.62 -9.79
C GLY A 144 -0.54 -1.76 -9.34
N SER A 145 -0.23 -2.37 -8.19
CA SER A 145 -0.91 -3.57 -7.69
C SER A 145 -2.02 -3.29 -6.68
N TRP A 146 -2.41 -2.03 -6.48
CA TRP A 146 -3.44 -1.68 -5.50
C TRP A 146 -4.82 -2.10 -5.99
N GLN A 147 -5.59 -2.78 -5.14
CA GLN A 147 -6.97 -3.12 -5.39
C GLN A 147 -7.91 -2.05 -4.84
N ALA A 148 -9.15 -2.05 -5.33
CA ALA A 148 -10.20 -1.19 -4.80
C ALA A 148 -10.32 -1.34 -3.27
N GLY A 149 -10.21 -0.22 -2.55
CA GLY A 149 -10.33 -0.20 -1.10
C GLY A 149 -9.01 -0.22 -0.35
N ASP A 150 -7.93 -0.74 -0.94
CA ASP A 150 -6.63 -0.92 -0.24
C ASP A 150 -6.09 0.39 0.34
N LEU A 151 -6.28 1.49 -0.38
CA LEU A 151 -5.85 2.83 0.00
C LEU A 151 -7.01 3.73 0.47
N SER A 152 -8.21 3.18 0.60
CA SER A 152 -9.44 3.90 0.93
C SER A 152 -10.21 3.24 2.08
N TRP A 153 -11.27 2.48 1.79
CA TRP A 153 -12.21 2.00 2.81
C TRP A 153 -11.78 0.72 3.54
N SER A 154 -10.79 -0.02 3.02
CA SER A 154 -10.23 -1.19 3.70
C SER A 154 -9.18 -0.77 4.73
N LEU A 155 -8.66 0.46 4.61
CA LEU A 155 -7.59 1.00 5.43
C LEU A 155 -8.11 1.71 6.68
N ASP A 156 -7.59 1.30 7.83
CA ASP A 156 -7.96 1.86 9.14
C ASP A 156 -7.11 3.05 9.53
N PHE A 157 -7.79 4.10 10.02
CA PHE A 157 -7.17 5.21 10.70
C PHE A 157 -7.74 5.37 12.10
N ASN A 158 -6.85 5.52 13.07
CA ASN A 158 -7.17 5.84 14.46
C ASN A 158 -6.58 7.20 14.81
N LYS A 159 -7.35 8.00 15.55
CA LYS A 159 -6.85 9.30 16.00
C LYS A 159 -5.96 9.13 17.22
N LEU A 160 -4.66 9.31 17.03
CA LEU A 160 -3.63 9.21 18.07
C LEU A 160 -2.90 10.55 18.14
N ASN A 161 -2.84 11.15 19.33
CA ASN A 161 -2.14 12.42 19.58
C ASN A 161 -2.51 13.58 18.63
N GLY A 162 -3.73 13.59 18.11
CA GLY A 162 -4.21 14.64 17.19
C GLY A 162 -3.97 14.36 15.71
N VAL A 163 -3.25 13.29 15.36
CA VAL A 163 -3.00 12.84 13.98
C VAL A 163 -3.84 11.59 13.69
N LEU A 164 -4.32 11.45 12.47
CA LEU A 164 -4.94 10.20 12.02
C LEU A 164 -3.85 9.25 11.54
N GLU A 165 -3.57 8.23 12.35
CA GLU A 165 -2.53 7.24 12.10
C GLU A 165 -3.17 5.92 11.64
N GLY A 166 -2.61 5.31 10.61
CA GLY A 166 -3.04 4.03 10.05
C GLY A 166 -1.85 3.13 9.78
N VAL A 167 -2.13 1.87 9.45
CA VAL A 167 -1.10 0.89 9.10
C VAL A 167 -1.40 0.30 7.74
N LEU A 168 -0.48 0.50 6.78
CA LEU A 168 -0.58 -0.04 5.43
C LEU A 168 0.54 -1.04 5.19
N GLY A 169 0.21 -2.32 5.01
CA GLY A 169 1.23 -3.36 4.79
C GLY A 169 2.27 -3.49 5.91
N GLY A 170 1.94 -3.02 7.12
CA GLY A 170 2.84 -2.94 8.28
C GLY A 170 3.60 -1.61 8.42
N ALA A 171 3.40 -0.65 7.51
CA ALA A 171 4.02 0.67 7.55
C ALA A 171 3.07 1.66 8.20
N ASP A 172 3.58 2.43 9.16
CA ASP A 172 2.85 3.54 9.74
C ASP A 172 2.65 4.63 8.69
N ILE A 173 1.40 5.06 8.53
CA ILE A 173 1.00 6.14 7.63
C ILE A 173 0.11 7.12 8.37
N CYS A 174 0.16 8.39 7.97
CA CYS A 174 -0.61 9.43 8.61
C CYS A 174 -1.40 10.24 7.59
N LEU A 175 -2.62 10.61 7.95
CA LEU A 175 -3.36 11.65 7.24
C LEU A 175 -3.23 12.98 8.00
N PRO A 176 -2.79 14.07 7.33
CA PRO A 176 -2.76 15.40 7.91
C PRO A 176 -4.18 15.96 8.07
N GLU A 177 -4.34 17.09 8.75
CA GLU A 177 -5.65 17.75 8.89
C GLU A 177 -6.26 18.18 7.54
N TYR A 178 -5.41 18.44 6.54
CA TYR A 178 -5.81 18.85 5.20
C TYR A 178 -4.95 18.13 4.16
N ILE A 179 -5.59 17.58 3.13
CA ILE A 179 -4.92 17.02 1.95
C ILE A 179 -5.27 17.84 0.70
N PRO A 180 -4.43 17.80 -0.36
CA PRO A 180 -4.75 18.46 -1.62
C PRO A 180 -6.12 18.03 -2.16
N LEU A 181 -6.80 18.95 -2.84
CA LEU A 181 -7.95 18.60 -3.68
C LEU A 181 -7.44 18.13 -5.04
N TYR A 182 -8.07 17.12 -5.62
CA TYR A 182 -7.66 16.51 -6.88
C TYR A 182 -8.76 16.58 -7.94
N GLU A 183 -8.36 16.65 -9.20
CA GLU A 183 -9.24 16.58 -10.37
C GLU A 183 -8.66 15.71 -11.48
N LEU A 184 -9.52 15.23 -12.38
CA LEU A 184 -9.08 14.55 -13.59
C LEU A 184 -8.61 15.58 -14.62
N ASP A 185 -7.47 15.33 -15.25
CA ASP A 185 -6.97 16.07 -16.39
C ASP A 185 -7.33 15.34 -17.69
N PRO A 186 -8.43 15.71 -18.37
CA PRO A 186 -8.88 15.04 -19.58
C PRO A 186 -7.96 15.29 -20.78
N THR A 187 -6.94 16.15 -20.64
CA THR A 187 -5.95 16.39 -21.70
C THR A 187 -4.84 15.35 -21.71
N VAL A 188 -4.69 14.58 -20.62
CA VAL A 188 -3.72 13.48 -20.50
C VAL A 188 -4.46 12.17 -20.28
N VAL A 189 -4.61 11.42 -21.38
CA VAL A 189 -5.31 10.13 -21.43
C VAL A 189 -4.41 9.10 -22.08
N ILE A 190 -4.32 7.92 -21.47
CA ILE A 190 -3.59 6.76 -22.00
C ILE A 190 -4.62 5.75 -22.49
N ARG A 191 -4.47 5.24 -23.72
CA ARG A 191 -5.29 4.17 -24.30
C ARG A 191 -4.50 2.86 -24.41
N PRO A 192 -5.18 1.74 -24.69
CA PRO A 192 -4.51 0.51 -25.09
C PRO A 192 -3.43 0.76 -26.17
N GLY A 193 -2.22 0.28 -25.93
CA GLY A 193 -1.02 0.45 -26.77
C GLY A 193 -0.23 1.75 -26.55
N ASP A 194 -0.77 2.72 -25.82
CA ASP A 194 -0.05 3.97 -25.51
C ASP A 194 1.00 3.76 -24.41
N LYS A 195 2.00 4.64 -24.40
CA LYS A 195 3.00 4.71 -23.34
C LYS A 195 2.61 5.75 -22.31
N VAL A 196 3.01 5.54 -21.06
CA VAL A 196 2.85 6.53 -19.99
C VAL A 196 3.59 7.83 -20.38
N PRO A 197 2.87 8.96 -20.59
CA PRO A 197 3.47 10.20 -21.07
C PRO A 197 4.27 10.93 -19.99
N GLU A 198 3.77 10.89 -18.75
CA GLU A 198 4.42 11.49 -17.58
C GLU A 198 4.15 10.68 -16.31
N CYS A 199 5.08 10.74 -15.34
CA CYS A 199 4.89 10.08 -14.05
C CYS A 199 3.75 10.78 -13.28
N GLY A 200 2.83 10.01 -12.72
CA GLY A 200 1.71 10.58 -11.98
C GLY A 200 0.72 9.54 -11.51
N ILE A 201 -0.38 10.01 -10.94
CA ILE A 201 -1.50 9.18 -10.50
C ILE A 201 -2.54 9.17 -11.60
N TYR A 202 -3.01 7.99 -11.97
CA TYR A 202 -3.98 7.82 -13.04
C TYR A 202 -5.19 7.03 -12.53
N LEU A 203 -6.37 7.45 -12.98
CA LEU A 203 -7.63 6.76 -12.73
C LEU A 203 -7.96 5.87 -13.93
N PRO A 204 -8.04 4.54 -13.76
CA PRO A 204 -8.51 3.63 -14.81
C PRO A 204 -10.01 3.77 -15.03
N ASN A 205 -10.47 3.74 -16.28
CA ASN A 205 -11.89 3.72 -16.64
C ASN A 205 -12.44 2.29 -16.61
N VAL A 206 -12.45 1.71 -15.42
CA VAL A 206 -12.96 0.37 -15.10
C VAL A 206 -13.65 0.43 -13.75
N ASP A 207 -14.59 -0.46 -13.46
CA ASP A 207 -15.24 -0.56 -12.14
C ASP A 207 -14.46 -1.41 -11.16
N ASN A 208 -14.64 -1.12 -9.87
CA ASN A 208 -14.02 -1.86 -8.75
C ASN A 208 -12.49 -1.98 -8.85
N VAL A 209 -11.85 -0.83 -9.09
CA VAL A 209 -10.38 -0.67 -9.18
C VAL A 209 -9.95 0.57 -8.41
N ALA A 210 -8.69 0.61 -7.97
CA ALA A 210 -8.09 1.79 -7.33
C ALA A 210 -7.33 2.67 -8.35
N ALA A 211 -7.15 3.94 -8.00
CA ALA A 211 -6.18 4.79 -8.70
C ALA A 211 -4.77 4.18 -8.57
N GLN A 212 -3.94 4.34 -9.61
CA GLN A 212 -2.57 3.79 -9.62
C GLN A 212 -1.54 4.87 -9.90
N PHE A 213 -0.34 4.71 -9.33
CA PHE A 213 0.81 5.48 -9.79
C PHE A 213 1.37 4.83 -11.06
N LEU A 214 1.49 5.59 -12.14
CA LEU A 214 2.15 5.17 -13.38
C LEU A 214 3.42 6.00 -13.56
N HIS A 215 4.53 5.34 -13.90
CA HIS A 215 5.78 6.01 -14.22
C HIS A 215 6.17 5.84 -15.69
N VAL A 216 6.93 6.80 -16.21
CA VAL A 216 7.48 6.72 -17.56
C VAL A 216 8.34 5.46 -17.68
N GLY A 217 8.00 4.60 -18.65
CA GLY A 217 8.66 3.31 -18.88
C GLY A 217 7.91 2.09 -18.36
N ARG A 218 6.78 2.24 -17.67
CA ARG A 218 5.87 1.11 -17.40
C ARG A 218 5.31 0.56 -18.72
N GLY A 219 5.31 -0.77 -18.89
CA GLY A 219 4.83 -1.43 -20.11
C GLY A 219 5.76 -1.24 -21.32
N THR A 220 7.06 -0.99 -21.09
CA THR A 220 8.03 -0.74 -22.19
C THR A 220 9.10 -1.81 -22.32
N LEU A 221 9.22 -2.74 -21.38
CA LEU A 221 10.17 -3.84 -21.50
C LEU A 221 9.64 -4.96 -22.41
N PRO A 222 10.50 -5.65 -23.18
CA PRO A 222 10.08 -6.76 -24.03
C PRO A 222 9.40 -7.85 -23.20
N GLY A 223 8.13 -8.15 -23.52
CA GLY A 223 7.33 -9.16 -22.82
C GLY A 223 6.51 -8.64 -21.64
N GLU A 224 6.55 -7.34 -21.32
CA GLU A 224 5.58 -6.74 -20.40
C GLU A 224 4.20 -6.73 -21.05
N ALA A 225 3.18 -7.08 -20.25
CA ALA A 225 1.79 -6.93 -20.61
C ALA A 225 1.45 -5.45 -20.83
N GLU A 226 0.32 -5.22 -21.48
CA GLU A 226 -0.28 -3.89 -21.58
C GLU A 226 -0.53 -3.29 -20.19
N ILE A 227 -0.74 -1.97 -20.08
CA ILE A 227 -0.92 -1.30 -18.78
C ILE A 227 -2.26 -1.75 -18.17
N GLU A 228 -2.19 -2.80 -17.35
CA GLU A 228 -3.32 -3.44 -16.69
C GLU A 228 -3.53 -2.94 -15.26
N VAL A 229 -4.71 -3.25 -14.73
CA VAL A 229 -5.10 -3.05 -13.33
C VAL A 229 -5.80 -4.30 -12.81
N ARG A 230 -5.55 -4.62 -11.55
CA ARG A 230 -6.26 -5.70 -10.85
C ARG A 230 -7.67 -5.24 -10.51
N GLN A 231 -8.65 -5.78 -11.23
CA GLN A 231 -10.07 -5.56 -10.97
C GLN A 231 -10.55 -6.47 -9.85
N GLY A 232 -11.21 -5.89 -8.85
CA GLY A 232 -11.86 -6.63 -7.77
C GLY A 232 -13.08 -7.40 -8.25
N LEU A 233 -13.79 -8.07 -7.34
CA LEU A 233 -15.02 -8.83 -7.66
C LEU A 233 -16.08 -7.94 -8.35
N THR A 234 -16.54 -8.34 -9.53
CA THR A 234 -17.63 -7.65 -10.25
C THR A 234 -18.80 -8.61 -10.50
N LYS A 235 -19.93 -8.08 -10.95
CA LYS A 235 -21.05 -8.90 -11.43
C LYS A 235 -21.15 -8.84 -12.94
N ASP A 236 -21.48 -9.95 -13.57
CA ASP A 236 -21.79 -10.00 -14.99
C ASP A 236 -23.21 -9.46 -15.29
N GLU A 237 -23.61 -9.51 -16.57
CA GLU A 237 -24.94 -9.08 -17.01
C GLU A 237 -26.11 -9.90 -16.42
N TYR A 238 -25.83 -11.09 -15.90
CA TYR A 238 -26.79 -11.99 -15.25
C TYR A 238 -26.80 -11.84 -13.71
N GLY A 239 -25.86 -11.07 -13.16
CA GLY A 239 -25.71 -10.84 -11.73
C GLY A 239 -24.82 -11.86 -11.01
N ASP A 240 -24.14 -12.73 -11.75
CA ASP A 240 -23.19 -13.71 -11.21
C ASP A 240 -21.84 -13.04 -10.94
N TRP A 241 -21.16 -13.48 -9.88
CA TRP A 241 -19.88 -12.93 -9.47
C TRP A 241 -18.76 -13.40 -10.41
N ILE A 242 -17.98 -12.45 -10.90
CA ILE A 242 -16.74 -12.66 -11.62
C ILE A 242 -15.61 -12.49 -10.61
N ASP A 243 -14.71 -13.49 -10.57
CA ASP A 243 -13.50 -13.45 -9.75
C ASP A 243 -12.57 -12.31 -10.16
N GLU A 244 -11.68 -11.93 -9.26
CA GLU A 244 -10.67 -10.91 -9.53
C GLU A 244 -9.79 -11.27 -10.74
N GLN A 245 -9.57 -10.29 -11.61
CA GLN A 245 -8.85 -10.46 -12.87
C GLN A 245 -8.00 -9.22 -13.20
N ASP A 246 -6.94 -9.43 -13.98
CA ASP A 246 -6.18 -8.32 -14.54
C ASP A 246 -6.84 -7.89 -15.85
N VAL A 247 -7.15 -6.60 -15.95
CA VAL A 247 -7.86 -6.03 -17.09
C VAL A 247 -7.12 -4.83 -17.63
N VAL A 248 -7.22 -4.62 -18.95
CA VAL A 248 -6.71 -3.43 -19.62
C VAL A 248 -7.83 -2.39 -19.68
N PRO A 249 -7.71 -1.24 -19.00
CA PRO A 249 -8.70 -0.17 -19.09
C PRO A 249 -8.80 0.45 -20.47
N ASP A 250 -10.01 0.82 -20.89
CA ASP A 250 -10.25 1.59 -22.14
C ASP A 250 -9.47 2.92 -22.15
N THR A 251 -9.35 3.52 -20.98
CA THR A 251 -8.58 4.74 -20.75
C THR A 251 -8.02 4.77 -19.33
N TRP A 252 -6.84 5.34 -19.19
CA TRP A 252 -6.36 5.92 -17.94
C TRP A 252 -6.36 7.43 -18.06
N THR A 253 -6.94 8.15 -17.09
CA THR A 253 -6.94 9.62 -17.07
C THR A 253 -6.06 10.11 -15.94
N LEU A 254 -5.15 11.04 -16.21
CA LEU A 254 -4.27 11.61 -15.18
C LEU A 254 -5.09 12.34 -14.11
N ILE A 255 -4.69 12.20 -12.85
CA ILE A 255 -5.19 12.95 -11.72
C ILE A 255 -4.16 14.04 -11.35
N ARG A 256 -4.61 15.28 -11.23
CA ARG A 256 -3.77 16.41 -10.78
C ARG A 256 -4.28 17.01 -9.48
N ARG A 257 -3.37 17.56 -8.69
CA ARG A 257 -3.70 18.48 -7.61
C ARG A 257 -4.29 19.76 -8.21
N ILE A 258 -5.36 20.27 -7.61
CA ILE A 258 -5.84 21.62 -7.87
C ILE A 258 -4.96 22.58 -7.08
N PRO A 259 -4.22 23.51 -7.74
CA PRO A 259 -3.28 24.38 -7.05
C PRO A 259 -3.93 25.19 -5.93
N ASN A 260 -3.32 25.20 -4.75
CA ASN A 260 -3.77 25.93 -3.55
C ASN A 260 -5.19 25.58 -3.08
N ARG A 261 -5.71 24.40 -3.43
CA ARG A 261 -6.98 23.89 -2.92
C ARG A 261 -6.74 22.63 -2.09
N PHE A 262 -7.38 22.60 -0.93
CA PHE A 262 -7.26 21.54 0.04
C PHE A 262 -8.65 21.17 0.56
N ILE A 263 -8.79 19.91 0.96
CA ILE A 263 -9.97 19.42 1.66
C ILE A 263 -9.59 19.03 3.08
N ALA A 264 -10.48 19.30 4.03
CA ALA A 264 -10.29 18.85 5.41
C ALA A 264 -10.42 17.33 5.46
N VAL A 265 -9.48 16.68 6.15
CA VAL A 265 -9.61 15.27 6.51
C VAL A 265 -10.58 15.19 7.69
N PRO A 266 -11.68 14.41 7.59
CA PRO A 266 -12.60 14.26 8.71
C PRO A 266 -11.87 13.72 9.96
N PRO A 267 -12.23 14.13 11.18
CA PRO A 267 -11.58 13.67 12.41
C PRO A 267 -11.56 12.14 12.60
N GLU A 268 -12.48 11.43 11.95
CA GLU A 268 -12.65 9.99 11.92
C GLU A 268 -12.11 9.30 10.65
N GLY A 269 -11.41 10.05 9.79
CA GLY A 269 -10.98 9.60 8.46
C GLY A 269 -12.08 9.70 7.41
N PHE A 270 -11.72 9.49 6.13
CA PHE A 270 -12.71 9.50 5.04
C PHE A 270 -13.64 8.29 5.05
N TYR A 271 -13.23 7.19 5.71
CA TYR A 271 -13.94 5.91 5.72
C TYR A 271 -13.97 5.29 7.14
N PRO A 272 -14.63 5.94 8.12
CA PRO A 272 -14.73 5.40 9.49
C PRO A 272 -15.42 4.03 9.54
N LYS A 273 -14.85 3.06 10.29
CA LYS A 273 -15.43 1.70 10.44
C LYS A 273 -16.59 1.60 11.44
N ASP A 274 -16.59 2.45 12.47
CA ASP A 274 -17.60 2.47 13.54
C ASP A 274 -18.82 3.33 13.19
N LYS A 275 -18.71 4.12 12.13
CA LYS A 275 -19.88 4.63 11.42
C LYS A 275 -20.16 3.63 10.31
N PRO A 276 -21.42 3.42 9.93
CA PRO A 276 -21.71 2.62 8.77
C PRO A 276 -20.89 3.13 7.58
N SER A 277 -19.85 2.37 7.22
CA SER A 277 -19.01 2.70 6.08
C SER A 277 -19.88 2.67 4.84
N SER A 278 -19.43 3.31 3.77
CA SER A 278 -20.18 3.48 2.51
C SER A 278 -20.75 2.19 1.89
N GLY A 279 -20.45 1.00 2.45
CA GLY A 279 -20.97 -0.29 2.04
C GLY A 279 -21.70 -1.12 3.12
N ARG A 280 -21.81 -0.71 4.39
CA ARG A 280 -22.43 -1.53 5.46
C ARG A 280 -23.05 -0.70 6.59
N VAL A 281 -24.28 -1.01 7.01
CA VAL A 281 -25.00 -0.36 8.12
C VAL A 281 -25.93 -1.31 8.88
N GLU A 282 -25.99 -1.22 10.20
CA GLU A 282 -26.93 -2.00 11.02
C GLU A 282 -28.35 -1.42 10.98
N ALA A 283 -29.36 -2.27 11.14
CA ALA A 283 -30.74 -1.80 11.25
C ALA A 283 -30.95 -0.88 12.47
N GLY A 284 -31.88 0.07 12.34
CA GLY A 284 -32.13 1.11 13.32
C GLY A 284 -31.15 2.29 13.25
N GLN A 285 -30.04 2.19 12.51
CA GLN A 285 -29.11 3.28 12.27
C GLN A 285 -29.51 4.10 11.03
N PRO A 286 -29.19 5.41 10.98
CA PRO A 286 -29.41 6.22 9.79
C PRO A 286 -28.47 5.79 8.65
N CYS A 287 -29.01 5.79 7.43
CA CYS A 287 -28.29 5.45 6.21
C CYS A 287 -27.13 6.43 6.00
N PRO A 288 -25.88 5.96 5.85
CA PRO A 288 -24.73 6.84 5.75
C PRO A 288 -24.66 7.59 4.42
N GLN A 289 -25.13 6.96 3.33
CA GLN A 289 -25.01 7.48 1.97
C GLN A 289 -26.21 7.06 1.13
N ALA A 290 -26.74 8.01 0.36
CA ALA A 290 -27.83 7.72 -0.55
C ALA A 290 -27.41 6.67 -1.59
N GLY A 291 -28.29 5.71 -1.86
CA GLY A 291 -27.97 4.63 -2.79
C GLY A 291 -28.95 3.48 -2.68
N LEU A 292 -28.70 2.43 -3.47
CA LEU A 292 -29.41 1.17 -3.37
C LEU A 292 -28.73 0.31 -2.30
N TRP A 293 -29.50 -0.22 -1.36
CA TRP A 293 -29.00 -1.07 -0.26
C TRP A 293 -29.77 -2.37 -0.22
N TRP A 294 -29.12 -3.43 0.25
CA TRP A 294 -29.69 -4.76 0.36
C TRP A 294 -29.33 -5.42 1.69
N THR A 295 -30.14 -6.36 2.16
CA THR A 295 -29.81 -7.12 3.38
C THR A 295 -30.11 -8.61 3.21
N PRO A 296 -29.23 -9.53 3.67
CA PRO A 296 -29.51 -10.96 3.68
C PRO A 296 -30.54 -11.35 4.75
N ALA A 297 -30.85 -10.45 5.69
CA ALA A 297 -31.79 -10.72 6.78
C ALA A 297 -33.22 -10.99 6.29
N LYS A 298 -33.57 -10.54 5.08
CA LYS A 298 -34.83 -10.85 4.43
C LYS A 298 -34.60 -11.13 2.93
N PRO A 299 -35.06 -12.27 2.40
CA PRO A 299 -34.93 -12.57 0.97
C PRO A 299 -35.49 -11.42 0.11
N ASN A 300 -34.71 -11.01 -0.88
CA ASN A 300 -35.04 -9.93 -1.83
C ASN A 300 -35.28 -8.54 -1.20
N ALA A 301 -34.84 -8.30 0.03
CA ALA A 301 -34.85 -6.95 0.60
C ALA A 301 -33.76 -6.10 -0.05
N ARG A 302 -34.17 -5.35 -1.08
CA ARG A 302 -33.39 -4.31 -1.76
C ARG A 302 -34.21 -3.03 -1.81
N GLN A 303 -33.63 -1.92 -1.37
CA GLN A 303 -34.33 -0.63 -1.31
C GLN A 303 -33.37 0.54 -1.48
N ARG A 304 -33.82 1.60 -2.16
CA ARG A 304 -33.11 2.87 -2.20
C ARG A 304 -33.35 3.66 -0.91
N PHE A 305 -32.28 4.15 -0.32
CA PHE A 305 -32.30 5.03 0.85
C PHE A 305 -31.64 6.36 0.50
N ALA A 306 -32.14 7.44 1.08
CA ALA A 306 -31.44 8.72 1.16
C ALA A 306 -30.50 8.71 2.39
N ALA A 307 -29.48 9.56 2.37
CA ALA A 307 -28.64 9.75 3.53
C ALA A 307 -29.48 10.27 4.70
N GLY A 308 -29.38 9.61 5.86
CA GLY A 308 -30.18 9.91 7.06
C GLY A 308 -31.42 9.03 7.24
N ASP A 309 -31.86 8.26 6.23
CA ASP A 309 -33.02 7.37 6.37
C ASP A 309 -32.73 6.23 7.36
N VAL A 310 -33.65 5.95 8.28
CA VAL A 310 -33.47 4.86 9.25
C VAL A 310 -33.60 3.51 8.58
N MET A 311 -32.57 2.67 8.73
CA MET A 311 -32.52 1.35 8.14
C MET A 311 -33.50 0.38 8.81
N PRO A 312 -34.39 -0.31 8.04
CA PRO A 312 -35.39 -1.21 8.62
C PRO A 312 -34.76 -2.42 9.32
N ASP A 313 -35.35 -2.85 10.43
CA ASP A 313 -35.00 -4.12 11.09
C ASP A 313 -35.95 -5.25 10.69
N TYR A 314 -35.42 -6.47 10.60
CA TYR A 314 -36.16 -7.71 10.37
C TYR A 314 -35.91 -8.68 11.55
N PRO A 315 -36.57 -8.46 12.70
CA PRO A 315 -36.31 -9.22 13.93
C PRO A 315 -36.62 -10.72 13.82
N ASP A 316 -37.49 -11.11 12.87
CA ASP A 316 -37.83 -12.51 12.58
C ASP A 316 -36.81 -13.20 11.66
N SER A 317 -35.67 -12.56 11.36
CA SER A 317 -34.64 -13.11 10.49
C SER A 317 -33.94 -14.32 11.11
N ARG A 318 -33.75 -15.37 10.29
CA ARG A 318 -32.90 -16.52 10.65
C ARG A 318 -31.41 -16.24 10.47
N TYR A 319 -31.05 -15.09 9.91
CA TYR A 319 -29.67 -14.70 9.57
C TYR A 319 -28.95 -13.94 10.69
N GLY A 320 -29.60 -13.72 11.84
CA GLY A 320 -29.04 -12.92 12.94
C GLY A 320 -29.44 -11.45 12.83
N ALA A 321 -28.58 -10.55 13.33
CA ALA A 321 -28.84 -9.12 13.31
C ALA A 321 -28.97 -8.58 11.87
N THR A 322 -29.93 -7.68 11.65
CA THR A 322 -30.17 -7.10 10.32
C THR A 322 -29.07 -6.11 9.98
N ILE A 323 -28.27 -6.47 8.97
CA ILE A 323 -27.21 -5.62 8.42
C ILE A 323 -27.53 -5.34 6.95
N TRP A 324 -27.58 -4.06 6.58
CA TRP A 324 -27.73 -3.58 5.22
C TRP A 324 -26.37 -3.31 4.61
N TYR A 325 -26.23 -3.64 3.34
CA TYR A 325 -25.04 -3.46 2.53
C TYR A 325 -25.39 -2.57 1.35
N ARG A 326 -24.54 -1.61 1.03
CA ARG A 326 -24.77 -0.78 -0.15
C ARG A 326 -24.40 -1.57 -1.38
N GLU A 327 -25.23 -1.49 -2.40
CA GLU A 327 -24.91 -1.99 -3.73
C GLU A 327 -23.92 -0.99 -4.35
N ALA A 328 -22.74 -1.48 -4.76
CA ALA A 328 -21.80 -0.67 -5.53
C ALA A 328 -22.51 -0.25 -6.84
N GLU A 329 -22.52 1.06 -7.11
CA GLU A 329 -22.95 1.59 -8.41
C GLU A 329 -21.85 1.41 -9.46
#